data_AF-A0A9X7UAM3-F1
#
_entry.id   AF-A0A9X7UAM3-F1
#
_cell.length_a   1.000
_cell.length_b   1.000
_cell.length_c   1.000
_cell.angle_alpha   90.00
_cell.angle_beta   90.00
_cell.angle_gamma   90.00
#
_symmetry.space_group_name_H-M   'P 1'
#
loop_
_entity.id
_entity.type
_entity.pdbx_description
1 polymer ?
#
loop_
_entity_poly.entity_id
_entity_poly.type
_entity_poly.pdbx_seq_one_letter_code
_entity_poly.pdbx_strand_id
1 'polypeptide(L)'
;MDILRGHDVANDQDDFEYPGDAAIDRPLAVGYEERRMQVRAYNYWASLLGDRALPLIEDLSPDQMDDFGPYSVLLDFTAGIENPAIVYLGTALREECEIEGPIGHIADVPARSLLSRLTDHYLQIIANAAPIGFEAEFINQRGREILYRGILMPFSAQGDSIDFVFGVINWKEMASHALSVAIEREVDTNLLHNPPARSDAPIWADGPGADEDDDVLDLAGMEMPTEDAPLADWLALAREGAEKARTSEARSHAALYRAIGLAYDFALVTRRSAEEYAELLEDYGIKAQARSPMTAVIKLVFGATYDKTRITEYATALDHAATASLPVGSFAAYLVGYDGGLKALVRDERAARRADMPARPDKRQTARDTMKCATALDPLAVATDNDGLAVVVARREADGTLAIVGALPEGSDLGQRVILAAAD
;
A
#
# COMPACT_ATOMS: atom_id res chain seq x y z
N MET A 1 -0.49 -63.57 -8.18
CA MET A 1 0.08 -63.18 -9.48
C MET A 1 -0.96 -62.30 -10.12
N ASP A 2 -0.65 -61.00 -10.28
CA ASP A 2 -1.53 -59.92 -10.77
C ASP A 2 -2.79 -59.68 -9.89
N ILE A 3 -3.32 -58.47 -9.65
CA ILE A 3 -3.25 -57.16 -10.31
C ILE A 3 -3.93 -56.09 -9.39
N LEU A 4 -3.55 -54.82 -9.60
CA LEU A 4 -4.37 -53.58 -9.55
C LEU A 4 -4.79 -52.88 -8.22
N ARG A 5 -4.51 -51.55 -8.26
CA ARG A 5 -5.32 -50.37 -7.80
C ARG A 5 -5.60 -50.23 -6.29
N GLY A 6 -5.73 -49.03 -5.74
CA GLY A 6 -5.87 -47.71 -6.32
C GLY A 6 -5.90 -46.67 -5.19
N HIS A 7 -5.55 -45.46 -5.56
CA HIS A 7 -5.63 -44.25 -4.75
C HIS A 7 -7.10 -43.80 -4.77
N ASP A 8 -7.76 -43.75 -3.62
CA ASP A 8 -9.07 -43.11 -3.50
C ASP A 8 -9.02 -42.01 -2.43
N VAL A 9 -9.44 -40.84 -2.90
CA VAL A 9 -9.61 -39.59 -2.20
C VAL A 9 -10.92 -39.71 -1.43
N ALA A 10 -10.84 -39.77 -0.09
CA ALA A 10 -12.01 -39.68 0.76
C ALA A 10 -12.29 -38.20 1.08
N ASN A 11 -13.40 -37.75 0.53
CA ASN A 11 -14.10 -36.52 0.80
C ASN A 11 -14.86 -36.67 2.12
N ASP A 12 -14.40 -36.03 3.20
CA ASP A 12 -15.19 -35.85 4.42
C ASP A 12 -15.62 -34.38 4.52
N GLN A 13 -16.87 -34.16 4.13
CA GLN A 13 -17.69 -33.06 4.61
C GLN A 13 -17.99 -33.33 6.08
N ASP A 14 -17.65 -32.40 6.97
CA ASP A 14 -18.23 -32.39 8.31
C ASP A 14 -18.85 -31.02 8.60
N ASP A 15 -20.14 -31.13 8.91
CA ASP A 15 -21.13 -30.15 9.30
C ASP A 15 -20.64 -29.09 10.31
N PHE A 16 -20.80 -27.81 9.97
CA PHE A 16 -20.78 -26.73 10.96
C PHE A 16 -22.22 -26.39 11.39
N GLU A 17 -22.61 -27.00 12.50
CA GLU A 17 -23.79 -26.65 13.28
C GLU A 17 -23.63 -25.23 13.87
N TYR A 18 -24.55 -24.31 13.56
CA TYR A 18 -24.62 -22.98 14.14
C TYR A 18 -25.15 -23.05 15.59
N PRO A 19 -24.42 -22.63 16.63
CA PRO A 19 -25.02 -22.27 17.89
C PRO A 19 -25.48 -20.81 17.82
N GLY A 20 -26.76 -20.60 18.10
CA GLY A 20 -27.45 -19.33 17.99
C GLY A 20 -26.94 -18.22 18.92
N ASP A 21 -27.11 -17.01 18.41
CA ASP A 21 -27.58 -15.80 19.09
C ASP A 21 -27.30 -15.72 20.60
N ALA A 22 -26.04 -15.43 20.94
CA ALA A 22 -25.72 -14.70 22.15
C ALA A 22 -25.38 -13.27 21.73
N ALA A 23 -26.28 -12.34 22.01
CA ALA A 23 -26.10 -10.92 21.85
C ALA A 23 -24.73 -10.48 22.39
N ILE A 24 -23.77 -10.28 21.47
CA ILE A 24 -22.54 -9.57 21.78
C ILE A 24 -22.95 -8.11 21.88
N ASP A 25 -23.20 -7.68 23.11
CA ASP A 25 -23.23 -6.27 23.46
C ASP A 25 -21.86 -5.70 23.07
N ARG A 26 -21.78 -5.11 21.88
CA ARG A 26 -20.57 -4.45 21.38
C ARG A 26 -20.24 -3.37 22.39
N PRO A 27 -19.00 -3.26 22.88
CA PRO A 27 -18.62 -2.10 23.67
C PRO A 27 -18.95 -0.85 22.84
N LEU A 28 -19.79 0.02 23.38
CA LEU A 28 -20.11 1.32 22.81
C LEU A 28 -18.80 2.02 22.46
N ALA A 29 -18.50 2.11 21.16
CA ALA A 29 -17.36 2.83 20.64
C ALA A 29 -17.60 4.32 20.90
N VAL A 30 -17.13 4.80 22.04
CA VAL A 30 -16.96 6.23 22.31
C VAL A 30 -16.02 6.77 21.22
N GLY A 31 -16.52 7.76 20.48
CA GLY A 31 -16.01 8.21 19.19
C GLY A 31 -14.56 8.68 19.22
N TYR A 32 -13.73 8.01 18.42
CA TYR A 32 -12.59 8.64 17.79
C TYR A 32 -13.07 9.15 16.44
N GLU A 33 -13.30 10.46 16.31
CA GLU A 33 -13.50 11.07 14.99
C GLU A 33 -12.30 10.72 14.10
N GLU A 34 -12.56 9.99 13.02
CA GLU A 34 -11.55 9.63 12.02
C GLU A 34 -10.93 10.92 11.46
N ARG A 35 -9.60 11.01 11.44
CA ARG A 35 -8.89 12.25 11.08
C ARG A 35 -8.55 12.34 9.59
N ARG A 36 -8.59 11.23 8.85
CA ARG A 36 -8.20 11.21 7.43
C ARG A 36 -9.30 11.79 6.56
N MET A 37 -8.95 12.84 5.81
CA MET A 37 -9.87 13.59 4.96
C MET A 37 -10.69 12.68 4.02
N GLN A 38 -10.05 11.77 3.26
CA GLN A 38 -10.80 10.89 2.35
C GLN A 38 -11.70 9.87 3.07
N VAL A 39 -11.35 9.46 4.30
CA VAL A 39 -12.17 8.48 5.06
C VAL A 39 -13.37 9.19 5.68
N ARG A 40 -13.20 10.42 6.16
CA ARG A 40 -14.34 11.26 6.58
C ARG A 40 -15.28 11.55 5.41
N ALA A 41 -14.74 11.87 4.22
CA ALA A 41 -15.54 12.08 3.03
C ALA A 41 -16.32 10.81 2.62
N TYR A 42 -15.67 9.63 2.69
CA TYR A 42 -16.34 8.35 2.47
C TYR A 42 -17.44 8.08 3.50
N ASN A 43 -17.16 8.27 4.79
CA ASN A 43 -18.13 8.04 5.87
C ASN A 43 -19.33 8.97 5.74
N TYR A 44 -19.10 10.23 5.33
CA TYR A 44 -20.16 11.17 5.02
C TYR A 44 -21.02 10.66 3.85
N TRP A 45 -20.40 10.28 2.72
CA TRP A 45 -21.13 9.71 1.58
C TRP A 45 -21.92 8.44 1.95
N ALA A 46 -21.30 7.53 2.71
CA ALA A 46 -21.95 6.30 3.18
C ALA A 46 -23.12 6.59 4.11
N SER A 47 -23.07 7.67 4.91
CA SER A 47 -24.18 8.10 5.75
C SER A 47 -25.39 8.59 4.94
N LEU A 48 -25.18 9.11 3.73
CA LEU A 48 -26.24 9.59 2.83
C LEU A 48 -26.93 8.44 2.06
N LEU A 49 -26.31 7.26 2.00
CA LEU A 49 -26.79 6.13 1.24
C LEU A 49 -28.16 5.65 1.74
N GLY A 50 -28.31 5.51 3.07
CA GLY A 50 -29.49 4.88 3.68
C GLY A 50 -29.73 3.48 3.09
N ASP A 51 -30.92 3.25 2.56
CA ASP A 51 -31.32 2.00 1.87
C ASP A 51 -31.14 2.04 0.33
N ARG A 52 -30.55 3.13 -0.22
CA ARG A 52 -30.41 3.34 -1.67
C ARG A 52 -29.06 2.79 -2.17
N ALA A 53 -28.96 2.51 -3.47
CA ALA A 53 -27.68 2.12 -4.08
C ALA A 53 -26.74 3.32 -4.30
N LEU A 54 -27.32 4.51 -4.53
CA LEU A 54 -26.61 5.77 -4.72
C LEU A 54 -27.28 6.87 -3.87
N PRO A 55 -26.52 7.76 -3.24
CA PRO A 55 -27.08 8.90 -2.53
C PRO A 55 -27.58 9.97 -3.52
N LEU A 56 -28.59 10.74 -3.11
CA LEU A 56 -29.09 11.85 -3.91
C LEU A 56 -28.18 13.07 -3.77
N ILE A 57 -27.99 13.81 -4.85
CA ILE A 57 -27.20 15.05 -4.82
C ILE A 57 -27.83 16.13 -3.93
N GLU A 58 -29.16 16.13 -3.79
CA GLU A 58 -29.89 17.06 -2.91
C GLU A 58 -29.58 16.85 -1.42
N ASP A 59 -29.15 15.64 -1.05
CA ASP A 59 -28.76 15.32 0.33
C ASP A 59 -27.35 15.84 0.66
N LEU A 60 -26.59 16.33 -0.34
CA LEU A 60 -25.28 16.92 -0.16
C LEU A 60 -25.42 18.32 0.46
N SER A 61 -25.16 18.44 1.76
CA SER A 61 -25.19 19.72 2.49
C SER A 61 -23.79 20.36 2.59
N PRO A 62 -23.54 21.53 1.97
CA PRO A 62 -22.26 22.24 2.06
C PRO A 62 -21.85 22.62 3.50
N ASP A 63 -22.83 22.89 4.37
CA ASP A 63 -22.59 23.30 5.76
C ASP A 63 -22.01 22.19 6.65
N GLN A 64 -22.06 20.92 6.21
CA GLN A 64 -21.39 19.80 6.88
C GLN A 64 -19.99 19.53 6.32
N MET A 65 -19.53 20.36 5.38
CA MET A 65 -18.33 20.14 4.57
C MET A 65 -17.20 21.13 4.85
N ASP A 66 -17.26 21.87 5.98
CA ASP A 66 -16.33 22.97 6.32
C ASP A 66 -14.84 22.58 6.20
N ASP A 67 -14.49 21.30 6.35
CA ASP A 67 -13.13 20.79 6.19
C ASP A 67 -12.75 20.30 4.78
N PHE A 68 -13.70 20.05 3.88
CA PHE A 68 -13.44 19.47 2.53
C PHE A 68 -13.65 20.44 1.39
N GLY A 69 -14.46 21.50 1.58
CA GLY A 69 -14.84 22.45 0.54
C GLY A 69 -13.67 22.91 -0.34
N PRO A 70 -12.58 23.47 0.25
CA PRO A 70 -11.41 23.94 -0.51
C PRO A 70 -10.70 22.86 -1.34
N TYR A 71 -10.84 21.59 -0.94
CA TYR A 71 -10.16 20.42 -1.50
C TYR A 71 -11.07 19.56 -2.38
N SER A 72 -12.26 20.05 -2.71
CA SER A 72 -13.29 19.27 -3.39
C SER A 72 -13.59 19.73 -4.81
N VAL A 73 -14.18 18.84 -5.59
CA VAL A 73 -14.64 19.09 -6.96
C VAL A 73 -15.97 18.39 -7.18
N LEU A 74 -16.89 19.04 -7.89
CA LEU A 74 -18.15 18.44 -8.31
C LEU A 74 -18.22 18.43 -9.84
N LEU A 75 -18.37 17.24 -10.40
CA LEU A 75 -18.49 17.00 -11.83
C LEU A 75 -19.94 16.61 -12.17
N ASP A 76 -20.46 17.20 -13.23
CA ASP A 76 -21.80 16.93 -13.76
C ASP A 76 -21.71 16.22 -15.11
N PHE A 77 -22.31 15.03 -15.18
CA PHE A 77 -22.31 14.12 -16.32
C PHE A 77 -23.61 14.14 -17.12
N THR A 78 -24.60 14.96 -16.75
CA THR A 78 -25.89 15.02 -17.45
C THR A 78 -25.76 15.40 -18.94
N ALA A 79 -24.72 16.15 -19.31
CA ALA A 79 -24.41 16.53 -20.69
C ALA A 79 -23.54 15.52 -21.47
N GLY A 80 -23.05 14.46 -20.81
CA GLY A 80 -22.21 13.42 -21.42
C GLY A 80 -20.98 13.04 -20.61
N ILE A 81 -20.46 11.83 -20.87
CA ILE A 81 -19.37 11.21 -20.10
C ILE A 81 -17.98 11.67 -20.56
N GLU A 82 -17.82 12.08 -21.82
CA GLU A 82 -16.51 12.40 -22.40
C GLU A 82 -15.91 13.72 -21.90
N ASN A 83 -16.75 14.73 -21.65
CA ASN A 83 -16.32 16.06 -21.20
C ASN A 83 -17.34 16.68 -20.22
N PRO A 84 -17.48 16.11 -19.01
CA PRO A 84 -18.43 16.59 -18.01
C PRO A 84 -18.11 18.01 -17.57
N ALA A 85 -19.14 18.70 -17.10
CA ALA A 85 -19.04 20.07 -16.61
C ALA A 85 -18.51 20.10 -15.17
N ILE A 86 -17.72 21.12 -14.84
CA ILE A 86 -17.24 21.37 -13.47
C ILE A 86 -18.21 22.34 -12.81
N VAL A 87 -19.08 21.82 -11.95
CA VAL A 87 -20.11 22.61 -11.24
C VAL A 87 -19.50 23.35 -10.06
N TYR A 88 -18.56 22.70 -9.38
CA TYR A 88 -17.87 23.27 -8.23
C TYR A 88 -16.40 22.87 -8.24
N LEU A 89 -15.54 23.82 -7.90
CA LEU A 89 -14.12 23.59 -7.67
C LEU A 89 -13.67 24.38 -6.45
N GLY A 90 -13.14 23.66 -5.46
CA GLY A 90 -12.60 24.23 -4.23
C GLY A 90 -11.43 25.19 -4.49
N THR A 91 -11.27 26.17 -3.60
CA THR A 91 -10.29 27.25 -3.74
C THR A 91 -8.84 26.75 -3.73
N ALA A 92 -8.48 25.85 -2.81
CA ALA A 92 -7.12 25.31 -2.74
C ALA A 92 -6.79 24.49 -4.01
N LEU A 93 -7.77 23.74 -4.53
CA LEU A 93 -7.60 22.89 -5.71
C LEU A 93 -7.46 23.74 -6.98
N ARG A 94 -8.19 24.86 -7.04
CA ARG A 94 -8.07 25.89 -8.08
C ARG A 94 -6.71 26.58 -8.05
N GLU A 95 -6.23 26.95 -6.86
CA GLU A 95 -4.91 27.57 -6.67
C GLU A 95 -3.78 26.63 -7.09
N GLU A 96 -3.81 25.36 -6.67
CA GLU A 96 -2.76 24.40 -7.03
C GLU A 96 -2.74 24.08 -8.53
N CYS A 97 -3.90 24.09 -9.19
CA CYS A 97 -3.98 23.87 -10.63
C CYS A 97 -3.63 25.13 -11.45
N GLU A 98 -3.29 26.26 -10.81
CA GLU A 98 -3.05 27.58 -11.42
C GLU A 98 -4.17 28.00 -12.39
N ILE A 99 -5.42 27.75 -12.01
CA ILE A 99 -6.57 28.03 -12.87
C ILE A 99 -6.97 29.49 -12.72
N GLU A 100 -6.42 30.32 -13.60
CA GLU A 100 -6.76 31.74 -13.76
C GLU A 100 -8.00 31.89 -14.65
N GLY A 101 -9.18 32.07 -14.03
CA GLY A 101 -10.45 32.35 -14.74
C GLY A 101 -11.51 31.26 -14.61
N PRO A 102 -12.69 31.44 -15.25
CA PRO A 102 -13.76 30.45 -15.21
C PRO A 102 -13.37 29.19 -16.00
N ILE A 103 -13.53 28.02 -15.39
CA ILE A 103 -13.46 26.72 -16.06
C ILE A 103 -14.88 26.16 -16.10
N GLY A 104 -15.31 25.68 -17.26
CA GLY A 104 -16.64 25.11 -17.44
C GLY A 104 -16.60 23.59 -17.53
N HIS A 105 -15.54 23.04 -18.12
CA HIS A 105 -15.43 21.63 -18.45
C HIS A 105 -14.07 21.04 -18.09
N ILE A 106 -14.00 19.70 -18.03
CA ILE A 106 -12.74 18.97 -17.84
C ILE A 106 -11.71 19.33 -18.92
N ALA A 107 -12.13 19.56 -20.17
CA ALA A 107 -11.22 19.94 -21.25
C ALA A 107 -10.47 21.26 -21.02
N ASP A 108 -11.00 22.14 -20.16
CA ASP A 108 -10.37 23.43 -19.81
C ASP A 108 -9.27 23.26 -18.74
N VAL A 109 -9.15 22.07 -18.16
CA VAL A 109 -8.20 21.78 -17.09
C VAL A 109 -6.78 21.61 -17.65
N PRO A 110 -5.77 22.27 -17.07
CA PRO A 110 -4.37 22.11 -17.49
C PRO A 110 -3.91 20.65 -17.46
N ALA A 111 -3.22 20.22 -18.51
CA ALA A 111 -2.59 18.91 -18.55
C ALA A 111 -1.51 18.81 -17.45
N ARG A 112 -1.44 17.66 -16.76
CA ARG A 112 -0.55 17.44 -15.60
C ARG A 112 -0.89 18.26 -14.36
N SER A 113 -2.16 18.60 -14.19
CA SER A 113 -2.71 19.09 -12.92
C SER A 113 -3.32 17.95 -12.08
N LEU A 114 -3.59 18.23 -10.80
CA LEU A 114 -4.30 17.29 -9.91
C LEU A 114 -5.66 16.88 -10.48
N LEU A 115 -6.41 17.86 -11.01
CA LEU A 115 -7.69 17.60 -11.66
C LEU A 115 -7.54 16.64 -12.84
N SER A 116 -6.58 16.89 -13.75
CA SER A 116 -6.34 16.03 -14.91
C SER A 116 -6.03 14.55 -14.53
N ARG A 117 -5.59 14.28 -13.30
CA ARG A 117 -5.40 12.90 -12.81
C ARG A 117 -6.65 12.31 -12.21
N LEU A 118 -7.41 13.10 -11.45
CA LEU A 118 -8.74 12.71 -11.00
C LEU A 118 -9.63 12.31 -12.18
N THR A 119 -9.50 13.00 -13.31
CA THR A 119 -10.29 12.72 -14.50
C THR A 119 -9.97 11.39 -15.17
N ASP A 120 -8.82 10.76 -14.90
CA ASP A 120 -8.51 9.42 -15.42
C ASP A 120 -9.36 8.33 -14.75
N HIS A 121 -9.88 8.61 -13.55
CA HIS A 121 -10.51 7.60 -12.69
C HIS A 121 -12.05 7.65 -12.74
N TYR A 122 -12.69 8.73 -13.21
CA TYR A 122 -14.16 8.82 -13.19
C TYR A 122 -14.83 7.75 -14.07
N LEU A 123 -14.19 7.33 -15.17
CA LEU A 123 -14.73 6.26 -16.03
C LEU A 123 -14.88 4.93 -15.26
N GLN A 124 -13.97 4.66 -14.32
CA GLN A 124 -14.03 3.47 -13.49
C GLN A 124 -15.17 3.55 -12.47
N ILE A 125 -15.53 4.75 -12.04
CA ILE A 125 -16.66 4.97 -11.12
C ILE A 125 -17.98 4.76 -11.85
N ILE A 126 -18.09 5.29 -13.06
CA ILE A 126 -19.27 5.10 -13.89
C ILE A 126 -19.46 3.61 -14.21
N ALA A 127 -18.37 2.88 -14.45
CA ALA A 127 -18.43 1.43 -14.69
C ALA A 127 -18.85 0.62 -13.45
N ASN A 128 -18.38 0.99 -12.26
CA ASN A 128 -18.57 0.19 -11.04
C ASN A 128 -19.70 0.69 -10.11
N ALA A 129 -20.24 1.89 -10.37
CA ALA A 129 -21.22 2.57 -9.53
C ALA A 129 -20.85 2.61 -8.04
N ALA A 130 -19.56 2.78 -7.74
CA ALA A 130 -19.03 2.73 -6.38
C ALA A 130 -17.94 3.80 -6.15
N PRO A 131 -17.76 4.28 -4.90
CA PRO A 131 -16.66 5.17 -4.54
C PRO A 131 -15.29 4.55 -4.87
N ILE A 132 -14.39 5.36 -5.43
CA ILE A 132 -13.03 4.95 -5.74
C ILE A 132 -12.04 5.89 -5.03
N GLY A 133 -11.24 5.31 -4.15
CA GLY A 133 -10.07 5.96 -3.56
C GLY A 133 -8.84 5.73 -4.44
N PHE A 134 -8.01 6.75 -4.60
CA PHE A 134 -6.74 6.67 -5.32
C PHE A 134 -5.64 7.44 -4.57
N GLU A 135 -4.42 6.96 -4.72
CA GLU A 135 -3.21 7.58 -4.19
C GLU A 135 -2.10 7.41 -5.20
N ALA A 136 -1.43 8.51 -5.55
CA ALA A 136 -0.33 8.49 -6.49
C ALA A 136 0.64 9.65 -6.24
N GLU A 137 1.81 9.52 -6.84
CA GLU A 137 2.81 10.58 -6.95
C GLU A 137 2.87 11.06 -8.40
N PHE A 138 3.02 12.37 -8.60
CA PHE A 138 3.30 12.93 -9.92
C PHE A 138 4.10 14.22 -9.80
N ILE A 139 4.74 14.60 -10.91
CA ILE A 139 5.42 15.89 -11.00
C ILE A 139 4.44 16.89 -11.60
N ASN A 140 4.12 17.95 -10.85
CA ASN A 140 3.21 18.99 -11.31
C ASN A 140 3.87 19.90 -12.37
N GLN A 141 3.08 20.81 -12.94
CA GLN A 141 3.55 21.77 -13.94
C GLN A 141 4.68 22.69 -13.43
N ARG A 142 4.80 22.86 -12.11
CA ARG A 142 5.87 23.63 -11.45
C ARG A 142 7.15 22.80 -11.22
N GLY A 143 7.19 21.55 -11.67
CA GLY A 143 8.33 20.65 -11.49
C GLY A 143 8.50 20.14 -10.05
N ARG A 144 7.47 20.28 -9.21
CA ARG A 144 7.46 19.76 -7.83
C ARG A 144 6.83 18.38 -7.81
N GLU A 145 7.41 17.50 -7.01
CA GLU A 145 6.85 16.17 -6.76
C GLU A 145 5.69 16.32 -5.78
N ILE A 146 4.51 15.89 -6.20
CA ILE A 146 3.28 15.96 -5.42
C ILE A 146 2.80 14.54 -5.15
N LEU A 147 2.61 14.23 -3.87
CA LEU A 147 1.87 13.07 -3.45
C LEU A 147 0.45 13.52 -3.17
N TYR A 148 -0.52 12.89 -3.82
CA TYR A 148 -1.93 13.19 -3.60
C TYR A 148 -2.71 11.93 -3.31
N ARG A 149 -3.74 12.11 -2.49
CA ARG A 149 -4.72 11.08 -2.17
C ARG A 149 -6.09 11.69 -2.32
N GLY A 150 -6.94 11.01 -3.07
CA GLY A 150 -8.30 11.45 -3.29
C GLY A 150 -9.28 10.30 -3.20
N ILE A 151 -10.55 10.68 -3.06
CA ILE A 151 -11.68 9.79 -3.23
C ILE A 151 -12.67 10.48 -4.14
N LEU A 152 -13.23 9.71 -5.07
CA LEU A 152 -14.33 10.12 -5.90
C LEU A 152 -15.56 9.26 -5.57
N MET A 153 -16.71 9.90 -5.51
CA MET A 153 -17.93 9.32 -4.99
C MET A 153 -19.10 9.66 -5.93
N PRO A 154 -19.83 8.65 -6.43
CA PRO A 154 -20.95 8.88 -7.33
C PRO A 154 -22.19 9.37 -6.58
N PHE A 155 -22.93 10.26 -7.22
CA PHE A 155 -24.21 10.79 -6.78
C PHE A 155 -25.23 10.69 -7.91
N SER A 156 -26.50 10.54 -7.55
CA SER A 156 -27.61 10.51 -8.49
C SER A 156 -28.56 11.67 -8.24
N ALA A 157 -29.22 12.16 -9.29
CA ALA A 157 -30.36 13.07 -9.16
C ALA A 157 -31.65 12.31 -8.82
N GLN A 158 -31.78 11.05 -9.27
CA GLN A 158 -33.04 10.28 -9.21
C GLN A 158 -32.89 8.90 -8.55
N GLY A 159 -31.67 8.46 -8.27
CA GLY A 159 -31.34 7.19 -7.62
C GLY A 159 -31.00 6.02 -8.56
N ASP A 160 -31.09 6.21 -9.88
CA ASP A 160 -30.97 5.12 -10.89
C ASP A 160 -29.73 5.27 -11.79
N SER A 161 -29.26 6.50 -12.04
CA SER A 161 -28.07 6.81 -12.85
C SER A 161 -27.07 7.66 -12.10
N ILE A 162 -25.77 7.52 -12.44
CA ILE A 162 -24.75 8.44 -11.93
C ILE A 162 -24.82 9.73 -12.74
N ASP A 163 -25.34 10.78 -12.13
CA ASP A 163 -25.50 12.09 -12.75
C ASP A 163 -24.37 13.03 -12.30
N PHE A 164 -23.87 12.84 -11.09
CA PHE A 164 -22.82 13.67 -10.48
C PHE A 164 -21.71 12.81 -9.89
N VAL A 165 -20.48 13.32 -9.91
CA VAL A 165 -19.36 12.74 -9.14
C VAL A 165 -18.76 13.83 -8.28
N PHE A 166 -18.73 13.57 -6.98
CA PHE A 166 -18.08 14.43 -6.02
C PHE A 166 -16.72 13.85 -5.65
N GLY A 167 -15.67 14.66 -5.82
CA GLY A 167 -14.30 14.29 -5.52
C GLY A 167 -13.74 15.13 -4.39
N VAL A 168 -12.95 14.52 -3.52
CA VAL A 168 -12.12 15.21 -2.52
C VAL A 168 -10.69 14.76 -2.71
N ILE A 169 -9.75 15.70 -2.84
CA ILE A 169 -8.33 15.42 -3.00
C ILE A 169 -7.53 16.23 -1.99
N ASN A 170 -6.67 15.56 -1.25
CA ASN A 170 -5.63 16.20 -0.47
C ASN A 170 -4.26 15.90 -1.11
N TRP A 171 -3.36 16.88 -1.08
CA TRP A 171 -2.02 16.73 -1.65
C TRP A 171 -0.96 17.32 -0.73
N LYS A 172 0.25 16.80 -0.88
CA LYS A 172 1.43 17.31 -0.23
C LYS A 172 2.52 17.52 -1.27
N GLU A 173 3.04 18.73 -1.31
CA GLU A 173 4.21 19.05 -2.11
C GLU A 173 5.47 18.58 -1.39
N MET A 174 6.33 17.89 -2.12
CA MET A 174 7.70 17.62 -1.68
C MET A 174 8.62 18.71 -2.25
N ALA A 175 9.43 19.31 -1.37
CA ALA A 175 10.46 20.26 -1.81
C ALA A 175 11.40 19.54 -2.78
N SER A 176 11.70 20.18 -3.91
CA SER A 176 12.62 19.61 -4.89
C SER A 176 14.00 19.42 -4.24
N HIS A 177 14.56 18.23 -4.37
CA HIS A 177 15.90 17.87 -3.87
C HIS A 177 16.98 18.87 -4.31
N ALA A 178 16.77 19.59 -5.42
CA ALA A 178 17.67 20.65 -5.91
C ALA A 178 17.65 21.92 -5.04
N LEU A 179 16.49 22.31 -4.47
CA LEU A 179 16.39 23.47 -3.59
C LEU A 179 16.98 23.16 -2.21
N SER A 180 16.74 21.95 -1.69
CA SER A 180 17.33 21.49 -0.42
C SER A 180 18.86 21.46 -0.49
N VAL A 181 19.43 20.98 -1.60
CA VAL A 181 20.89 20.98 -1.83
C VAL A 181 21.45 22.39 -2.03
N ALA A 182 20.69 23.31 -2.63
CA ALA A 182 21.11 24.70 -2.77
C ALA A 182 21.12 25.42 -1.41
N ILE A 183 20.08 25.22 -0.60
CA ILE A 183 19.97 25.77 0.76
C ILE A 183 21.05 25.17 1.66
N GLU A 184 21.27 23.86 1.63
CA GLU A 184 22.36 23.20 2.38
C GLU A 184 23.74 23.77 1.99
N ARG A 185 24.02 23.96 0.70
CA ARG A 185 25.27 24.58 0.25
C ARG A 185 25.43 26.03 0.69
N GLU A 186 24.34 26.79 0.74
CA GLU A 186 24.35 28.20 1.15
C GLU A 186 24.47 28.37 2.67
N VAL A 187 23.88 27.43 3.44
CA VAL A 187 24.03 27.33 4.89
C VAL A 187 25.45 26.88 5.27
N ASP A 188 26.00 25.87 4.60
CA ASP A 188 27.38 25.41 4.82
C ASP A 188 28.40 26.51 4.50
N THR A 189 28.21 27.24 3.40
CA THR A 189 29.11 28.35 3.03
C THR A 189 29.02 29.53 4.00
N ASN A 190 27.85 29.84 4.56
CA ASN A 190 27.72 30.86 5.61
C ASN A 190 28.33 30.42 6.95
N LEU A 191 28.13 29.17 7.37
CA LEU A 191 28.72 28.62 8.60
C LEU A 191 30.26 28.58 8.54
N LEU A 192 30.84 28.36 7.35
CA LEU A 192 32.28 28.40 7.11
C LEU A 192 32.87 29.81 7.16
N HIS A 193 32.13 30.83 6.72
CA HIS A 193 32.61 32.21 6.67
C HIS A 193 32.27 33.03 7.93
N ASN A 194 31.26 32.64 8.69
CA ASN A 194 30.83 33.33 9.90
C ASN A 194 30.42 32.31 10.98
N PRO A 195 31.37 31.74 11.73
CA PRO A 195 31.03 30.85 12.84
C PRO A 195 30.20 31.62 13.88
N PRO A 196 29.09 31.05 14.41
CA PRO A 196 28.30 31.73 15.42
C PRO A 196 29.18 32.02 16.63
N ALA A 197 29.17 33.28 17.08
CA ALA A 197 29.87 33.68 18.28
C ALA A 197 29.33 32.84 19.46
N ARG A 198 30.23 32.11 20.15
CA ARG A 198 29.88 31.47 21.42
C ARG A 198 29.43 32.56 22.38
N SER A 199 28.14 32.58 22.71
CA SER A 199 27.62 33.45 23.75
C SER A 199 27.99 32.87 25.12
N ASP A 200 29.02 33.43 25.76
CA ASP A 200 29.26 33.26 27.19
C ASP A 200 28.26 34.13 27.99
N ALA A 201 26.98 33.75 27.98
CA ALA A 201 25.96 34.38 28.81
C ALA A 201 25.36 33.33 29.77
N PRO A 202 25.26 33.63 31.09
CA PRO A 202 24.76 32.68 32.07
C PRO A 202 23.26 32.41 31.89
N ILE A 203 22.92 31.13 32.06
CA ILE A 203 21.63 30.45 31.87
C ILE A 203 20.61 30.88 32.95
N TRP A 204 20.28 32.17 33.11
CA TRP A 204 19.20 32.60 34.02
C TRP A 204 18.58 33.92 33.53
N ALA A 205 17.79 33.84 32.46
CA ALA A 205 16.82 34.87 32.11
C ALA A 205 15.69 34.22 31.30
N ASP A 206 14.83 33.49 32.02
CA ASP A 206 13.60 32.92 31.48
C ASP A 206 12.50 34.00 31.53
N GLY A 207 11.99 34.38 30.37
CA GLY A 207 10.88 35.33 30.21
C GLY A 207 9.81 34.67 29.35
N PRO A 208 8.53 34.64 29.77
CA PRO A 208 7.52 33.88 29.06
C PRO A 208 7.08 34.64 27.81
N GLY A 209 7.36 34.08 26.64
CA GLY A 209 6.85 34.55 25.36
C GLY A 209 7.95 35.01 24.39
N ALA A 210 8.61 34.05 23.76
CA ALA A 210 9.22 34.21 22.45
C ALA A 210 9.37 32.82 21.80
N ASP A 211 8.46 32.59 20.85
CA ASP A 211 8.66 31.83 19.61
C ASP A 211 8.92 30.31 19.70
N GLU A 212 7.83 29.57 19.46
CA GLU A 212 7.69 28.13 19.25
C GLU A 212 8.30 27.64 17.92
N ASP A 213 9.52 28.07 17.58
CA ASP A 213 10.25 27.62 16.40
C ASP A 213 11.62 27.04 16.79
N ASP A 214 11.60 25.91 17.51
CA ASP A 214 12.58 24.83 17.34
C ASP A 214 12.03 23.54 18.01
N ASP A 215 10.91 23.03 17.51
CA ASP A 215 10.54 21.62 17.72
C ASP A 215 11.47 20.74 16.85
N VAL A 216 12.75 20.72 17.21
CA VAL A 216 13.56 19.52 17.09
C VAL A 216 12.88 18.51 17.99
N LEU A 217 11.80 17.89 17.47
CA LEU A 217 11.03 16.80 18.03
C LEU A 217 11.85 16.12 19.12
N ASP A 218 11.51 16.38 20.39
CA ASP A 218 12.12 15.80 21.59
C ASP A 218 11.85 14.29 21.61
N LEU A 219 12.48 13.58 20.68
CA LEU A 219 12.58 12.14 20.64
C LEU A 219 13.90 11.68 21.29
N ALA A 220 14.77 12.59 21.74
CA ALA A 220 15.94 12.22 22.52
C ALA A 220 15.59 11.75 23.95
N GLY A 221 14.40 12.09 24.46
CA GLY A 221 13.96 11.79 25.83
C GLY A 221 13.32 10.42 26.11
N MET A 222 13.26 9.48 25.15
CA MET A 222 12.81 8.10 25.46
C MET A 222 13.95 7.33 26.10
N GLU A 223 13.91 7.22 27.42
CA GLU A 223 14.91 6.49 28.20
C GLU A 223 14.87 5.01 27.80
N MET A 224 15.99 4.50 27.30
CA MET A 224 16.11 3.09 26.95
C MET A 224 16.04 2.26 28.25
N PRO A 225 15.22 1.19 28.29
CA PRO A 225 15.21 0.28 29.40
C PRO A 225 16.61 -0.27 29.66
N THR A 226 16.92 -0.51 30.92
CA THR A 226 18.15 -1.23 31.29
C THR A 226 18.16 -2.61 30.62
N GLU A 227 19.33 -3.19 30.38
CA GLU A 227 19.43 -4.51 29.73
C GLU A 227 18.67 -5.64 30.44
N ASP A 228 18.38 -5.47 31.73
CA ASP A 228 17.64 -6.42 32.57
C ASP A 228 16.12 -6.13 32.64
N ALA A 229 15.62 -5.15 31.88
CA ALA A 229 14.20 -4.82 31.87
C ALA A 229 13.36 -5.96 31.23
N PRO A 230 12.12 -6.18 31.71
CA PRO A 230 11.25 -7.24 31.21
C PRO A 230 10.88 -7.03 29.74
N LEU A 231 10.54 -8.11 29.04
CA LEU A 231 10.25 -8.09 27.61
C LEU A 231 9.06 -7.17 27.27
N ALA A 232 8.09 -7.06 28.19
CA ALA A 232 6.95 -6.18 28.06
C ALA A 232 7.33 -4.69 27.98
N ASP A 233 8.36 -4.24 28.69
CA ASP A 233 8.81 -2.84 28.69
C ASP A 233 9.48 -2.49 27.35
N TRP A 234 10.28 -3.42 26.82
CA TRP A 234 10.86 -3.28 25.48
C TRP A 234 9.79 -3.27 24.38
N LEU A 235 8.75 -4.10 24.51
CA LEU A 235 7.61 -4.09 23.58
C LEU A 235 6.83 -2.77 23.67
N ALA A 236 6.58 -2.28 24.88
CA ALA A 236 5.86 -1.03 25.12
C ALA A 236 6.62 0.15 24.48
N LEU A 237 7.94 0.23 24.69
CA LEU A 237 8.78 1.22 24.05
C LEU A 237 8.74 1.14 22.52
N ALA A 238 8.88 -0.07 21.97
CA ALA A 238 8.83 -0.26 20.52
C ALA A 238 7.47 0.16 19.93
N ARG A 239 6.36 -0.15 20.63
CA ARG A 239 5.00 0.27 20.24
C ARG A 239 4.80 1.78 20.33
N GLU A 240 5.31 2.41 21.37
CA GLU A 240 5.25 3.87 21.50
C GLU A 240 6.04 4.55 20.37
N GLY A 241 7.22 4.01 20.02
CA GLY A 241 7.98 4.46 18.86
C GLY A 241 7.22 4.28 17.54
N ALA A 242 6.56 3.14 17.35
CA ALA A 242 5.73 2.87 16.18
C ALA A 242 4.51 3.82 16.07
N GLU A 243 3.88 4.14 17.20
CA GLU A 243 2.78 5.12 17.25
C GLU A 243 3.27 6.53 16.95
N LYS A 244 4.39 6.96 17.54
CA LYS A 244 5.02 8.25 17.24
C LYS A 244 5.42 8.36 15.78
N ALA A 245 5.91 7.28 15.16
CA ALA A 245 6.19 7.25 13.74
C ALA A 245 4.92 7.41 12.90
N ARG A 246 3.81 6.78 13.31
CA ARG A 246 2.50 6.86 12.65
C ARG A 246 1.90 8.27 12.73
N THR A 247 2.01 8.93 13.87
CA THR A 247 1.52 10.32 14.04
C THR A 247 2.44 11.34 13.36
N SER A 248 3.72 11.02 13.20
CA SER A 248 4.75 11.90 12.61
C SER A 248 5.00 11.68 11.12
N GLU A 249 4.22 10.81 10.44
CA GLU A 249 4.38 10.46 9.01
C GLU A 249 4.41 11.67 8.06
N ALA A 250 3.94 12.83 8.51
CA ALA A 250 3.98 14.08 7.75
C ALA A 250 5.30 14.87 7.87
N ARG A 251 6.24 14.58 8.78
CA ARG A 251 7.36 15.51 9.07
C ARG A 251 8.79 14.96 9.07
N SER A 252 9.09 13.67 9.27
CA SER A 252 10.47 13.16 9.06
C SER A 252 10.62 11.63 8.93
N HIS A 253 11.59 11.19 8.12
CA HIS A 253 12.04 9.79 8.06
C HIS A 253 12.74 9.33 9.37
N ALA A 254 13.18 10.27 10.21
CA ALA A 254 13.90 9.99 11.45
C ALA A 254 13.03 9.27 12.49
N ALA A 255 11.75 9.64 12.61
CA ALA A 255 10.81 8.96 13.52
C ALA A 255 10.59 7.50 13.10
N LEU A 256 10.46 7.25 11.80
CA LEU A 256 10.33 5.90 11.25
C LEU A 256 11.59 5.06 11.48
N TYR A 257 12.77 5.59 11.22
CA TYR A 257 14.02 4.86 11.42
C TYR A 257 14.26 4.54 12.89
N ARG A 258 13.87 5.43 13.79
CA ARG A 258 13.90 5.16 15.23
C ARG A 258 12.92 4.06 15.62
N ALA A 259 11.68 4.08 15.13
CA ALA A 259 10.71 3.01 15.41
C ALA A 259 11.19 1.63 14.91
N ILE A 260 11.79 1.59 13.72
CA ILE A 260 12.40 0.37 13.18
C ILE A 260 13.62 -0.06 14.03
N GLY A 261 14.41 0.90 14.52
CA GLY A 261 15.51 0.66 15.46
C GLY A 261 15.03 0.02 16.77
N LEU A 262 14.01 0.58 17.41
CA LEU A 262 13.41 0.05 18.64
C LEU A 262 12.80 -1.35 18.43
N ALA A 263 12.20 -1.60 17.26
CA ALA A 263 11.71 -2.93 16.91
C ALA A 263 12.85 -3.96 16.80
N TYR A 264 14.02 -3.54 16.30
CA TYR A 264 15.20 -4.40 16.26
C TYR A 264 15.80 -4.62 17.66
N ASP A 265 15.84 -3.60 18.50
CA ASP A 265 16.28 -3.72 19.90
C ASP A 265 15.41 -4.73 20.66
N PHE A 266 14.09 -4.62 20.53
CA PHE A 266 13.15 -5.62 21.02
C PHE A 266 13.45 -7.03 20.46
N ALA A 267 13.73 -7.15 19.14
CA ALA A 267 14.09 -8.43 18.52
C ALA A 267 15.39 -9.06 19.06
N LEU A 268 16.32 -8.25 19.62
CA LEU A 268 17.51 -8.75 20.28
C LEU A 268 17.17 -9.32 21.66
N VAL A 269 16.29 -8.65 22.41
CA VAL A 269 15.85 -9.07 23.74
C VAL A 269 14.99 -10.34 23.67
N THR A 270 14.11 -10.49 22.66
CA THR A 270 13.31 -11.71 22.49
C THR A 270 14.16 -12.98 22.30
N ARG A 271 15.40 -12.85 21.81
CA ARG A 271 16.34 -13.99 21.68
C ARG A 271 16.88 -14.44 23.03
N ARG A 272 16.95 -13.54 24.01
CA ARG A 272 17.38 -13.82 25.39
C ARG A 272 16.24 -14.44 26.20
N SER A 273 15.00 -14.05 25.91
CA SER A 273 13.77 -14.52 26.59
C SER A 273 12.82 -15.25 25.63
N ALA A 274 13.27 -16.40 25.09
CA ALA A 274 12.53 -17.12 24.05
C ALA A 274 11.18 -17.70 24.52
N GLU A 275 11.07 -18.12 25.77
CA GLU A 275 9.83 -18.65 26.37
C GLU A 275 8.78 -17.53 26.52
N GLU A 276 9.16 -16.41 27.13
CA GLU A 276 8.32 -15.21 27.28
C GLU A 276 7.88 -14.64 25.92
N TYR A 277 8.76 -14.69 24.92
CA TYR A 277 8.41 -14.31 23.54
C TYR A 277 7.38 -15.25 22.90
N ALA A 278 7.45 -16.56 23.19
CA ALA A 278 6.47 -17.52 22.66
C ALA A 278 5.08 -17.29 23.27
N GLU A 279 5.00 -17.08 24.59
CA GLU A 279 3.75 -16.73 25.29
C GLU A 279 3.13 -15.45 24.70
N LEU A 280 3.96 -14.42 24.50
CA LEU A 280 3.53 -13.16 23.90
C LEU A 280 2.97 -13.35 22.47
N LEU A 281 3.54 -14.26 21.68
CA LEU A 281 3.01 -14.53 20.35
C LEU A 281 1.67 -15.26 20.38
N GLU A 282 1.46 -16.16 21.33
CA GLU A 282 0.20 -16.88 21.53
C GLU A 282 -0.92 -15.93 21.95
N ASP A 283 -0.67 -15.05 22.93
CA ASP A 283 -1.64 -14.06 23.41
C ASP A 283 -2.16 -13.13 22.30
N TYR A 284 -1.29 -12.78 21.35
CA TYR A 284 -1.63 -11.92 20.22
C TYR A 284 -2.08 -12.69 18.97
N GLY A 285 -2.16 -14.02 19.04
CA GLY A 285 -2.56 -14.88 17.91
C GLY A 285 -1.60 -14.83 16.72
N ILE A 286 -0.32 -14.53 16.96
CA ILE A 286 0.70 -14.38 15.92
C ILE A 286 1.49 -15.67 15.76
N LYS A 287 1.35 -16.34 14.60
CA LYS A 287 2.17 -17.52 14.29
C LYS A 287 3.58 -17.12 13.85
N ALA A 288 4.58 -17.58 14.60
CA ALA A 288 5.99 -17.48 14.20
C ALA A 288 6.25 -18.31 12.92
N GLN A 289 7.07 -17.76 12.02
CA GLN A 289 7.52 -18.47 10.81
C GLN A 289 9.03 -18.62 10.87
N ALA A 290 9.52 -19.86 10.88
CA ALA A 290 10.96 -20.15 10.93
C ALA A 290 11.76 -19.49 9.78
N ARG A 291 11.11 -19.33 8.62
CA ARG A 291 11.71 -18.69 7.44
C ARG A 291 11.71 -17.15 7.47
N SER A 292 10.98 -16.53 8.40
CA SER A 292 10.80 -15.07 8.49
C SER A 292 10.52 -14.67 9.94
N PRO A 293 11.48 -14.90 10.86
CA PRO A 293 11.26 -14.69 12.30
C PRO A 293 10.97 -13.22 12.62
N MET A 294 11.57 -12.28 11.89
CA MET A 294 11.40 -10.84 12.11
C MET A 294 9.99 -10.32 11.74
N THR A 295 9.23 -11.07 10.94
CA THR A 295 7.84 -10.70 10.61
C THR A 295 6.93 -10.73 11.85
N ALA A 296 7.16 -11.67 12.77
CA ALA A 296 6.38 -11.77 14.00
C ALA A 296 6.67 -10.58 14.93
N VAL A 297 7.93 -10.17 15.04
CA VAL A 297 8.35 -8.97 15.77
C VAL A 297 7.66 -7.72 15.23
N ILE A 298 7.70 -7.51 13.91
CA ILE A 298 7.06 -6.33 13.30
C ILE A 298 5.55 -6.32 13.53
N LYS A 299 4.89 -7.48 13.50
CA LYS A 299 3.44 -7.56 13.81
C LYS A 299 3.13 -7.24 15.26
N LEU A 300 3.98 -7.63 16.21
CA LEU A 300 3.83 -7.28 17.62
C LEU A 300 3.98 -5.77 17.85
N VAL A 301 4.92 -5.13 17.15
CA VAL A 301 5.28 -3.72 17.34
C VAL A 301 4.37 -2.77 16.55
N PHE A 302 4.15 -3.01 15.26
CA PHE A 302 3.38 -2.12 14.39
C PHE A 302 1.90 -2.52 14.26
N GLY A 303 1.56 -3.74 14.67
CA GLY A 303 0.22 -4.33 14.57
C GLY A 303 0.08 -5.31 13.40
N ALA A 304 -0.73 -6.35 13.61
CA ALA A 304 -0.96 -7.40 12.60
C ALA A 304 -1.74 -6.92 11.36
N THR A 305 -2.52 -5.84 11.52
CA THR A 305 -3.32 -5.21 10.45
C THR A 305 -2.56 -4.10 9.72
N TYR A 306 -1.29 -3.87 10.05
CA TYR A 306 -0.45 -2.88 9.36
C TYR A 306 -0.22 -3.28 7.89
N ASP A 307 0.16 -2.31 7.06
CA ASP A 307 0.34 -2.54 5.62
C ASP A 307 1.28 -3.72 5.35
N LYS A 308 0.81 -4.69 4.55
CA LYS A 308 1.52 -5.95 4.29
C LYS A 308 2.86 -5.73 3.61
N THR A 309 2.95 -4.72 2.75
CA THR A 309 4.18 -4.38 2.03
C THR A 309 5.21 -3.85 3.02
N ARG A 310 4.82 -2.88 3.86
CA ARG A 310 5.68 -2.29 4.90
C ARG A 310 6.13 -3.32 5.94
N ILE A 311 5.24 -4.22 6.37
CA ILE A 311 5.62 -5.33 7.28
C ILE A 311 6.77 -6.15 6.67
N THR A 312 6.66 -6.45 5.36
CA THR A 312 7.68 -7.23 4.66
C THR A 312 9.00 -6.46 4.52
N GLU A 313 8.93 -5.15 4.26
CA GLU A 313 10.10 -4.27 4.15
C GLU A 313 10.83 -4.12 5.48
N TYR A 314 10.11 -3.85 6.57
CA TYR A 314 10.71 -3.70 7.90
C TYR A 314 11.29 -5.03 8.39
N ALA A 315 10.59 -6.14 8.16
CA ALA A 315 11.14 -7.47 8.49
C ALA A 315 12.44 -7.75 7.72
N THR A 316 12.50 -7.38 6.44
CA THR A 316 13.73 -7.49 5.63
C THR A 316 14.87 -6.64 6.23
N ALA A 317 14.55 -5.44 6.69
CA ALA A 317 15.53 -4.55 7.31
C ALA A 317 16.04 -5.10 8.67
N LEU A 318 15.16 -5.69 9.48
CA LEU A 318 15.54 -6.36 10.73
C LEU A 318 16.41 -7.60 10.48
N ASP A 319 16.11 -8.39 9.45
CA ASP A 319 16.95 -9.54 9.05
C ASP A 319 18.37 -9.07 8.66
N HIS A 320 18.46 -7.95 7.93
CA HIS A 320 19.74 -7.36 7.57
C HIS A 320 20.52 -6.91 8.81
N ALA A 321 19.88 -6.15 9.71
CA ALA A 321 20.50 -5.71 10.97
C ALA A 321 21.01 -6.89 11.82
N ALA A 322 20.22 -7.96 11.88
CA ALA A 322 20.59 -9.21 12.55
C ALA A 322 21.81 -9.88 11.90
N THR A 323 21.87 -9.92 10.57
CA THR A 323 23.00 -10.50 9.82
C THR A 323 24.27 -9.66 9.99
N ALA A 324 24.12 -8.33 9.99
CA ALA A 324 25.20 -7.38 10.27
C ALA A 324 25.61 -7.33 11.76
N SER A 325 24.91 -8.05 12.63
CA SER A 325 25.16 -8.10 14.08
C SER A 325 25.20 -6.72 14.73
N LEU A 326 24.26 -5.85 14.34
CA LEU A 326 24.19 -4.50 14.89
C LEU A 326 23.84 -4.54 16.39
N PRO A 327 24.52 -3.75 17.24
CA PRO A 327 24.21 -3.67 18.66
C PRO A 327 22.89 -2.92 18.93
N VAL A 328 22.39 -3.07 20.15
CA VAL A 328 21.19 -2.37 20.64
C VAL A 328 21.39 -0.85 20.49
N GLY A 329 20.37 -0.15 19.99
CA GLY A 329 20.33 1.30 19.83
C GLY A 329 21.05 1.85 18.59
N SER A 330 21.77 1.03 17.83
CA SER A 330 22.56 1.54 16.68
C SER A 330 21.82 1.54 15.34
N PHE A 331 20.72 0.79 15.23
CA PHE A 331 20.13 0.52 13.91
C PHE A 331 19.49 1.75 13.26
N ALA A 332 18.90 2.66 14.05
CA ALA A 332 18.35 3.90 13.52
C ALA A 332 19.44 4.78 12.86
N ALA A 333 20.58 4.95 13.52
CA ALA A 333 21.73 5.68 12.99
C ALA A 333 22.32 5.00 11.75
N TYR A 334 22.35 3.66 11.75
CA TYR A 334 22.77 2.86 10.60
C TYR A 334 21.89 3.14 9.37
N LEU A 335 20.55 3.20 9.54
CA LEU A 335 19.62 3.53 8.45
C LEU A 335 19.77 4.96 7.93
N VAL A 336 20.10 5.93 8.80
CA VAL A 336 20.38 7.32 8.38
C VAL A 336 21.66 7.37 7.54
N GLY A 337 22.69 6.62 7.90
CA GLY A 337 23.97 6.57 7.18
C GLY A 337 23.99 5.67 5.94
N TYR A 338 22.95 4.86 5.72
CA TYR A 338 22.85 3.98 4.55
C TYR A 338 22.46 4.79 3.31
N ASP A 339 23.24 4.71 2.23
CA ASP A 339 22.97 5.46 1.00
C ASP A 339 21.61 5.05 0.39
N GLY A 340 20.68 6.00 0.31
CA GLY A 340 19.27 5.75 -0.08
C GLY A 340 18.38 5.13 1.02
N GLY A 341 18.88 5.05 2.25
CA GLY A 341 18.15 4.70 3.46
C GLY A 341 17.49 3.33 3.43
N LEU A 342 16.33 3.22 4.11
CA LEU A 342 15.59 1.95 4.24
C LEU A 342 15.23 1.32 2.88
N LYS A 343 14.81 2.13 1.90
CA LYS A 343 14.37 1.64 0.59
C LYS A 343 15.54 1.01 -0.18
N ALA A 344 16.71 1.63 -0.14
CA ALA A 344 17.91 1.10 -0.77
C ALA A 344 18.39 -0.18 -0.06
N LEU A 345 18.42 -0.20 1.27
CA LEU A 345 18.78 -1.39 2.03
C LEU A 345 17.88 -2.59 1.67
N VAL A 346 16.56 -2.40 1.64
CA VAL A 346 15.63 -3.48 1.27
C VAL A 346 15.81 -3.93 -0.17
N ARG A 347 16.10 -3.01 -1.10
CA ARG A 347 16.41 -3.34 -2.50
C ARG A 347 17.66 -4.21 -2.58
N ASP A 348 18.73 -3.82 -1.90
CA ASP A 348 20.03 -4.49 -1.96
C ASP A 348 19.94 -5.89 -1.33
N GLU A 349 19.25 -6.01 -0.19
CA GLU A 349 18.97 -7.29 0.47
C GLU A 349 18.13 -8.22 -0.42
N ARG A 350 17.09 -7.70 -1.08
CA ARG A 350 16.28 -8.48 -2.04
C ARG A 350 17.08 -8.89 -3.27
N ALA A 351 18.03 -8.07 -3.72
CA ALA A 351 18.93 -8.40 -4.83
C ALA A 351 19.91 -9.51 -4.44
N ALA A 352 20.51 -9.43 -3.26
CA ALA A 352 21.39 -10.46 -2.71
C ALA A 352 20.67 -11.81 -2.58
N ARG A 353 19.49 -11.84 -1.96
CA ARG A 353 18.67 -13.06 -1.84
C ARG A 353 18.27 -13.66 -3.19
N ARG A 354 18.10 -12.82 -4.22
CA ARG A 354 17.80 -13.27 -5.59
C ARG A 354 19.04 -13.87 -6.27
N ALA A 355 20.22 -13.34 -5.99
CA ALA A 355 21.48 -13.87 -6.51
C ALA A 355 21.83 -15.23 -5.87
N ASP A 356 21.51 -15.42 -4.59
CA ASP A 356 21.75 -16.68 -3.87
C ASP A 356 20.71 -17.77 -4.20
N MET A 357 19.54 -17.40 -4.73
CA MET A 357 18.56 -18.38 -5.17
C MET A 357 18.98 -19.04 -6.49
N PRO A 358 18.89 -20.38 -6.62
CA PRO A 358 19.12 -21.05 -7.89
C PRO A 358 18.16 -20.48 -8.95
N ALA A 359 18.67 -20.25 -10.15
CA ALA A 359 17.90 -19.68 -11.25
C ALA A 359 16.58 -20.43 -11.41
N ARG A 360 15.46 -19.70 -11.26
CA ARG A 360 14.13 -20.29 -11.40
C ARG A 360 14.03 -20.88 -12.80
N PRO A 361 13.69 -22.18 -12.95
CA PRO A 361 13.62 -22.79 -14.27
C PRO A 361 12.60 -22.04 -15.12
N ASP A 362 13.00 -21.67 -16.34
CA ASP A 362 12.11 -21.00 -17.29
C ASP A 362 10.98 -21.97 -17.65
N LYS A 363 9.80 -21.74 -17.07
CA LYS A 363 8.60 -22.56 -17.30
C LYS A 363 8.28 -22.73 -18.78
N ARG A 364 8.58 -21.74 -19.63
CA ARG A 364 8.35 -21.83 -21.09
C ARG A 364 9.32 -22.80 -21.72
N GLN A 365 10.60 -22.72 -21.35
CA GLN A 365 11.62 -23.63 -21.84
C GLN A 365 11.37 -25.05 -21.35
N THR A 366 11.04 -25.22 -20.06
CA THR A 366 10.66 -26.53 -19.49
C THR A 366 9.45 -27.13 -20.20
N ALA A 367 8.40 -26.33 -20.47
CA ALA A 367 7.23 -26.79 -21.22
C ALA A 367 7.60 -27.21 -22.65
N ARG A 368 8.45 -26.44 -23.35
CA ARG A 368 8.94 -26.78 -24.69
C ARG A 368 9.74 -28.06 -24.70
N ASP A 369 10.66 -28.25 -23.76
CA ASP A 369 11.47 -29.46 -23.69
C ASP A 369 10.63 -30.68 -23.30
N THR A 370 9.61 -30.50 -22.46
CA THR A 370 8.61 -31.54 -22.17
C THR A 370 7.88 -31.95 -23.46
N MET A 371 7.38 -31.00 -24.25
CA MET A 371 6.69 -31.29 -25.51
C MET A 371 7.61 -31.90 -26.57
N LYS A 372 8.90 -31.54 -26.59
CA LYS A 372 9.90 -32.18 -27.47
C LYS A 372 10.12 -33.65 -27.13
N CYS A 373 10.07 -34.02 -25.85
CA CYS A 373 10.30 -35.39 -25.38
C CYS A 373 9.01 -36.18 -25.13
N ALA A 374 7.83 -35.55 -25.26
CA ALA A 374 6.55 -36.18 -25.03
C ALA A 374 6.28 -37.33 -26.00
N THR A 375 5.65 -38.38 -25.48
CA THR A 375 5.18 -39.53 -26.28
C THR A 375 4.01 -39.09 -27.16
N ALA A 376 3.99 -39.60 -28.39
CA ALA A 376 2.89 -39.32 -29.31
C ALA A 376 1.58 -39.90 -28.76
N LEU A 377 0.52 -39.09 -28.77
CA LEU A 377 -0.85 -39.48 -28.45
C LEU A 377 -1.48 -40.17 -29.67
N ASP A 378 -2.33 -41.16 -29.39
CA ASP A 378 -3.20 -41.77 -30.40
C ASP A 378 -4.27 -40.76 -30.82
N PRO A 379 -4.37 -40.39 -32.12
CA PRO A 379 -5.40 -39.47 -32.60
C PRO A 379 -6.83 -39.90 -32.26
N LEU A 380 -7.10 -41.20 -32.16
CA LEU A 380 -8.43 -41.72 -31.80
C LEU A 380 -8.76 -41.55 -30.31
N ALA A 381 -7.75 -41.29 -29.47
CA ALA A 381 -7.91 -41.10 -28.04
C ALA A 381 -8.01 -39.62 -27.62
N VAL A 382 -7.89 -38.68 -28.57
CA VAL A 382 -8.02 -37.25 -28.29
C VAL A 382 -9.49 -36.91 -28.09
N ALA A 383 -9.83 -36.35 -26.94
CA ALA A 383 -11.18 -35.85 -26.66
C ALA A 383 -11.52 -34.65 -27.55
N THR A 384 -12.73 -34.62 -28.08
CA THR A 384 -13.27 -33.52 -28.89
C THR A 384 -14.49 -32.92 -28.20
N ASP A 385 -14.78 -31.66 -28.50
CA ASP A 385 -16.04 -31.05 -28.13
C ASP A 385 -17.24 -31.59 -28.95
N ASN A 386 -18.43 -31.04 -28.69
CA ASN A 386 -19.68 -31.42 -29.35
C ASN A 386 -19.66 -31.21 -30.88
N ASP A 387 -18.80 -30.32 -31.38
CA ASP A 387 -18.65 -30.02 -32.81
C ASP A 387 -17.54 -30.88 -33.46
N GLY A 388 -16.91 -31.76 -32.68
CA GLY A 388 -15.84 -32.63 -33.14
C GLY A 388 -14.48 -31.93 -33.24
N LEU A 389 -14.31 -30.77 -32.58
CA LEU A 389 -13.07 -30.01 -32.57
C LEU A 389 -12.22 -30.33 -31.34
N ALA A 390 -10.90 -30.29 -31.52
CA ALA A 390 -9.93 -30.41 -30.45
C ALA A 390 -8.72 -29.51 -30.72
N VAL A 391 -8.16 -28.92 -29.67
CA VAL A 391 -6.91 -28.15 -29.76
C VAL A 391 -5.75 -29.02 -29.31
N VAL A 392 -4.83 -29.28 -30.23
CA VAL A 392 -3.69 -30.17 -30.03
C VAL A 392 -2.37 -29.46 -30.28
N VAL A 393 -1.33 -29.90 -29.58
CA VAL A 393 0.07 -29.55 -29.87
C VAL A 393 0.65 -30.70 -30.68
N ALA A 394 1.11 -30.38 -31.90
CA ALA A 394 1.79 -31.34 -32.77
C ALA A 394 3.30 -31.07 -32.83
N ARG A 395 4.10 -32.14 -32.78
CA ARG A 395 5.54 -32.14 -33.05
C ARG A 395 5.78 -32.69 -34.45
N ARG A 396 6.68 -32.07 -35.22
CA ARG A 396 7.17 -32.64 -36.48
C ARG A 396 8.28 -33.65 -36.20
N GLU A 397 8.12 -34.86 -36.69
CA GLU A 397 9.10 -35.93 -36.59
C GLU A 397 10.19 -35.82 -37.67
N ALA A 398 11.26 -36.58 -37.50
CA ALA A 398 12.39 -36.60 -38.44
C ALA A 398 12.01 -37.08 -39.85
N ASP A 399 10.96 -37.88 -39.98
CA ASP A 399 10.40 -38.35 -41.25
C ASP A 399 9.44 -37.34 -41.91
N GLY A 400 9.21 -36.19 -41.26
CA GLY A 400 8.33 -35.12 -41.74
C GLY A 400 6.87 -35.25 -41.32
N THR A 401 6.47 -36.36 -40.68
CA THR A 401 5.11 -36.55 -40.15
C THR A 401 4.83 -35.66 -38.94
N LEU A 402 3.54 -35.43 -38.64
CA LEU A 402 3.11 -34.70 -37.44
C LEU A 402 2.59 -35.70 -36.41
N ALA A 403 3.21 -35.73 -35.25
CA ALA A 403 2.76 -36.49 -34.10
C ALA A 403 2.05 -35.55 -33.11
N ILE A 404 0.87 -35.92 -32.65
CA ILE A 404 0.18 -35.21 -31.57
C ILE A 404 0.93 -35.50 -30.26
N VAL A 405 1.38 -34.49 -29.53
CA VAL A 405 2.18 -34.66 -28.29
C VAL A 405 1.51 -34.06 -27.05
N GLY A 406 0.37 -33.38 -27.25
CA GLY A 406 -0.46 -32.85 -26.17
C GLY A 406 -1.81 -32.41 -26.70
N ALA A 407 -2.82 -32.42 -25.85
CA ALA A 407 -4.16 -31.92 -26.13
C ALA A 407 -4.63 -31.05 -24.96
N LEU A 408 -5.35 -29.98 -25.26
CA LEU A 408 -6.01 -29.19 -24.22
C LEU A 408 -7.26 -29.93 -23.72
N PRO A 409 -7.67 -29.73 -22.46
CA PRO A 409 -8.94 -30.26 -21.96
C PRO A 409 -10.12 -29.73 -22.76
N GLU A 410 -11.14 -30.57 -22.91
CA GLU A 410 -12.43 -30.20 -23.48
C GLU A 410 -13.03 -29.01 -22.73
N GLY A 411 -13.59 -28.04 -23.47
CA GLY A 411 -14.24 -26.86 -22.89
C GLY A 411 -13.30 -25.86 -22.21
N SER A 412 -11.97 -25.99 -22.35
CA SER A 412 -11.05 -25.01 -21.77
C SER A 412 -11.17 -23.63 -22.45
N ASP A 413 -11.21 -22.55 -21.65
CA ASP A 413 -11.25 -21.17 -22.15
C ASP A 413 -10.11 -20.86 -23.12
N LEU A 414 -8.92 -21.43 -22.85
CA LEU A 414 -7.77 -21.28 -23.74
C LEU A 414 -7.98 -21.99 -25.08
N GLY A 415 -8.63 -23.16 -25.09
CA GLY A 415 -8.98 -23.88 -26.31
C GLY A 415 -9.94 -23.07 -27.18
N GLN A 416 -10.98 -22.47 -26.59
CA GLN A 416 -11.92 -21.60 -27.31
C GLN A 416 -11.23 -20.41 -27.98
N ARG A 417 -10.30 -19.76 -27.27
CA ARG A 417 -9.53 -18.63 -27.82
C ARG A 417 -8.63 -19.06 -28.98
N VAL A 418 -8.05 -20.27 -28.94
CA VAL A 418 -7.24 -20.80 -30.04
C VAL A 418 -8.12 -21.13 -31.24
N ILE A 419 -9.31 -21.71 -31.04
CA ILE A 419 -10.25 -22.00 -32.13
C ILE A 419 -10.69 -20.71 -32.82
N LEU A 420 -11.05 -19.65 -32.05
CA LEU A 420 -11.36 -18.34 -32.60
C LEU A 420 -10.20 -17.78 -33.44
N ALA A 421 -8.99 -17.79 -32.88
CA ALA A 421 -7.80 -17.27 -33.57
C ALA A 421 -7.35 -18.11 -34.78
N ALA A 422 -7.81 -19.36 -34.90
CA ALA A 422 -7.51 -20.23 -36.04
C ALA A 422 -8.58 -20.14 -37.15
N ALA A 423 -9.75 -19.57 -36.84
CA ALA A 423 -10.84 -19.33 -37.79
C ALA A 423 -10.71 -17.96 -38.50
N ASP A 424 -10.01 -17.01 -37.87
CA ASP A 424 -9.58 -15.72 -38.43
C ASP A 424 -8.34 -15.89 -39.33
#